data_AF-A0A9X8VLQ2-F1
#
_entry.id   AF-A0A9X8VLQ2-F1
#
_cell.length_a   1.000
_cell.length_b   1.000
_cell.length_c   1.000
_cell.angle_alpha   90.00
_cell.angle_beta   90.00
_cell.angle_gamma   90.00
#
_symmetry.space_group_name_H-M   'P 1'
#
loop_
_entity.id
_entity.type
_entity.pdbx_description
1 polymer ?
#
loop_
_entity_poly.entity_id
_entity_poly.type
_entity_poly.pdbx_seq_one_letter_code
_entity_poly.pdbx_strand_id
1 'polypeptide(L)' 'ERQGTPIGVNDLHIAGHARSEGLILVTNNRREFERVEGLRLENWL' A
#
# COMPACT_ATOMS: atom_id res chain seq x y z
N GLU A 1 19.70 0.02 -12.37
CA GLU A 1 18.34 0.37 -11.91
C GLU A 1 18.26 0.12 -10.41
N ARG A 2 17.88 1.11 -9.60
CA ARG A 2 17.61 0.86 -8.16
C ARG A 2 16.23 0.22 -8.08
N GLN A 3 16.17 -1.10 -8.20
CA GLN A 3 14.95 -1.83 -7.89
C GLN A 3 14.73 -1.66 -6.38
N GLY A 4 13.81 -0.77 -6.01
CA GLY A 4 13.38 -0.64 -4.62
C GLY A 4 12.91 -2.00 -4.10
N THR A 5 12.96 -2.19 -2.78
CA THR A 5 12.49 -3.43 -2.15
C THR A 5 11.07 -3.74 -2.65
N PRO A 6 10.78 -4.93 -3.18
CA PRO A 6 9.42 -5.26 -3.60
C PRO A 6 8.45 -5.18 -2.41
N ILE A 7 7.18 -4.87 -2.69
CA ILE A 7 6.09 -5.00 -1.71
C ILE A 7 5.85 -6.49 -1.43
N GLY A 8 5.56 -6.85 -0.19
CA GLY A 8 5.19 -8.21 0.16
C GLY A 8 3.97 -8.68 -0.64
N VAL A 9 3.89 -9.98 -0.93
CA VAL A 9 2.80 -10.54 -1.76
C VAL A 9 1.42 -10.27 -1.16
N ASN A 10 1.29 -10.35 0.16
CA ASN A 10 0.02 -10.04 0.83
C ASN A 10 -0.31 -8.54 0.74
N ASP A 11 0.68 -7.69 0.97
CA ASP A 11 0.54 -6.23 0.89
C ASP A 11 0.17 -5.79 -0.53
N LEU A 12 0.66 -6.50 -1.56
CA LEU A 12 0.24 -6.29 -2.94
C LEU A 12 -1.25 -6.58 -3.13
N HIS A 13 -1.77 -7.70 -2.61
CA HIS A 13 -3.19 -8.04 -2.72
C HIS A 13 -4.07 -7.07 -1.93
N ILE A 14 -3.67 -6.69 -0.72
CA ILE A 14 -4.39 -5.70 0.11
C ILE A 14 -4.44 -4.35 -0.61
N ALA A 15 -3.30 -3.88 -1.12
CA ALA A 15 -3.21 -2.63 -1.86
C ALA A 15 -4.05 -2.66 -3.15
N GLY A 16 -4.01 -3.77 -3.89
CA GLY A 16 -4.78 -3.97 -5.11
C GLY A 16 -6.28 -3.89 -4.85
N HIS A 17 -6.77 -4.58 -3.82
CA HIS A 17 -8.18 -4.56 -3.43
C HIS A 17 -8.63 -3.16 -2.95
N ALA A 18 -7.87 -2.53 -2.05
CA ALA A 18 -8.20 -1.19 -1.57
C ALA A 18 -8.20 -0.15 -2.70
N ARG A 19 -7.28 -0.27 -3.67
CA ARG A 19 -7.22 0.64 -4.82
C ARG A 19 -8.35 0.39 -5.81
N SER A 20 -8.73 -0.87 -6.09
CA SER A 20 -9.82 -1.17 -7.04
C SER A 20 -11.16 -0.66 -6.56
N GLU A 21 -11.41 -0.74 -5.26
CA GLU A 21 -12.63 -0.24 -4.61
C GLU A 21 -12.54 1.26 -4.27
N GLY A 22 -11.41 1.90 -4.54
CA GLY A 22 -11.16 3.28 -4.18
C GLY A 22 -11.39 3.52 -2.70
N LEU A 23 -10.83 2.70 -1.80
CA LEU A 23 -10.92 2.79 -0.33
C LEU A 23 -9.72 3.56 0.26
N ILE A 24 -9.76 3.83 1.56
CA ILE A 24 -8.62 4.29 2.35
C ILE A 24 -8.07 3.09 3.11
N LEU A 25 -6.80 2.73 2.88
CA LEU A 25 -6.13 1.69 3.65
C LEU A 25 -5.52 2.30 4.92
N VAL A 26 -6.03 1.88 6.07
CA VAL A 26 -5.48 2.24 7.38
C VAL A 26 -4.37 1.26 7.73
N THR A 27 -3.15 1.74 7.93
CA THR A 27 -2.00 0.87 8.22
C THR A 27 -0.92 1.58 9.02
N ASN A 28 -0.27 0.85 9.93
CA ASN A 28 0.94 1.30 10.63
C ASN A 28 2.23 1.03 9.81
N ASN A 29 2.14 0.27 8.70
CA ASN A 29 3.26 -0.03 7.81
C ASN A 29 3.28 0.91 6.59
N ARG A 30 3.19 2.23 6.82
CA ARG A 30 3.05 3.22 5.73
C ARG A 30 4.15 3.11 4.67
N ARG A 31 5.40 2.89 5.09
CA ARG A 31 6.57 2.81 4.22
C ARG A 31 6.39 1.80 3.08
N GLU A 32 5.69 0.71 3.32
CA GLU A 32 5.50 -0.32 2.32
C GLU A 32 4.47 0.08 1.27
N PHE A 33 3.34 0.63 1.74
CA PHE A 33 2.16 0.98 0.94
C PHE A 33 2.26 2.34 0.25
N GLU A 34 3.07 3.28 0.75
CA GLU A 34 3.31 4.59 0.11
C GLU A 34 3.90 4.48 -1.30
N ARG A 35 4.44 3.31 -1.65
CA ARG A 35 5.00 3.01 -2.97
C ARG A 35 3.95 2.59 -4.00
N VAL A 36 2.70 2.36 -3.57
CA VAL A 36 1.59 1.99 -4.44
C VAL A 36 0.90 3.25 -4.94
N GLU A 37 1.13 3.58 -6.21
CA GLU A 37 0.50 4.73 -6.85
C GLU A 37 -1.04 4.60 -6.84
N GLY A 38 -1.71 5.70 -6.47
CA GLY A 38 -3.17 5.80 -6.40
C GLY A 38 -3.80 5.17 -5.15
N LEU A 39 -3.01 4.63 -4.22
CA LEU A 39 -3.52 4.09 -2.97
C LEU A 39 -3.68 5.20 -1.92
N ARG A 40 -4.86 5.32 -1.32
CA ARG A 40 -5.12 6.29 -0.24
C ARG A 40 -4.78 5.65 1.10
N LEU A 41 -4.04 6.38 1.95
CA LEU A 41 -3.48 5.85 3.18
C LEU A 41 -3.77 6.74 4.39
N GLU A 42 -4.13 6.10 5.50
CA GLU A 42 -4.19 6.71 6.83
C GLU A 42 -3.37 5.90 7.82
N ASN A 43 -2.85 6.56 8.85
CA ASN A 43 -2.28 5.89 10.01
C ASN A 43 -2.95 6.46 11.26
N TRP A 44 -3.45 5.58 12.12
CA TRP A 44 -4.16 5.92 13.35
C TRP A 44 -3.31 5.73 14.62
N LEU A 45 -2.05 5.31 14.47
CA LEU A 45 -1.09 5.09 15.55
C LEU A 45 0.03 6.13 15.53
#